data_AF-A0A3B8RAM9-F1
#
_entry.id   AF-A0A3B8RAM9-F1
#
_cell.length_a   1.000
_cell.length_b   1.000
_cell.length_c   1.000
_cell.angle_alpha   90.00
_cell.angle_beta   90.00
_cell.angle_gamma   90.00
#
_symmetry.space_group_name_H-M   'P 1'
#
loop_
_entity.id
_entity.type
_entity.pdbx_description
1 polymer ?
#
loop_
_entity_poly.entity_id
_entity_poly.type
_entity_poly.pdbx_seq_one_letter_code
_entity_poly.pdbx_strand_id
1 'polypeptide(L)' 'WGRDYVGYEQAVNNHILRLRRKLGDSVDAPRHIQTVKGVGYRFEP' A
#
# COMPACT_ATOMS: atom_id res chain seq x y z
N TRP A 1 -8.18 -9.04 -5.84
CA TRP A 1 -9.58 -8.86 -6.25
C TRP A 1 -9.57 -8.40 -7.67
N GLY A 2 -10.09 -9.22 -8.58
CA GLY A 2 -10.10 -8.93 -10.00
C GLY A 2 -10.90 -7.68 -10.29
N ARG A 3 -10.21 -6.65 -10.76
CA ARG A 3 -10.62 -5.82 -11.88
C ARG A 3 -9.50 -4.84 -12.17
N ASP A 4 -8.94 -4.98 -13.36
CA ASP A 4 -7.96 -4.09 -13.99
C ASP A 4 -8.60 -2.71 -14.26
N TYR A 5 -8.93 -1.98 -13.21
CA TYR A 5 -9.40 -0.61 -13.28
C TYR A 5 -8.23 0.32 -13.01
N VAL A 6 -7.62 0.84 -14.08
CA VAL A 6 -6.40 1.67 -14.06
C VAL A 6 -6.50 2.87 -13.12
N GLY A 7 -7.71 3.37 -12.82
CA GLY A 7 -7.94 4.45 -11.85
C GLY A 7 -7.94 4.04 -10.37
N TYR A 8 -8.17 2.76 -10.05
CA TYR A 8 -8.24 2.30 -8.66
C TYR A 8 -6.85 2.17 -8.02
N GLU A 9 -5.82 1.83 -8.81
CA GLU A 9 -4.45 1.71 -8.30
C GLU A 9 -3.92 3.02 -7.72
N GLN A 10 -4.17 4.17 -8.37
CA GLN A 10 -3.74 5.46 -7.84
C GLN A 10 -4.47 5.82 -6.54
N ALA A 11 -5.77 5.51 -6.46
CA ALA A 11 -6.55 5.72 -5.25
C ALA A 11 -6.01 4.86 -4.09
N VAL A 12 -5.75 3.57 -4.34
CA VAL A 12 -5.16 2.65 -3.36
C VAL A 12 -3.79 3.15 -2.90
N ASN A 13 -2.91 3.52 -3.84
CA ASN A 13 -1.57 4.03 -3.52
C ASN A 13 -1.64 5.26 -2.62
N ASN A 14 -2.54 6.20 -2.91
CA ASN A 14 -2.77 7.38 -2.06
C ASN A 14 -3.25 7.01 -0.66
N HIS A 15 -4.12 6.02 -0.54
CA HIS A 15 -4.64 5.57 0.75
C HIS A 15 -3.55 4.86 1.56
N ILE A 16 -2.74 4.03 0.92
CA ILE A 16 -1.57 3.41 1.53
C ILE A 16 -0.56 4.46 2.00
N LEU A 17 -0.29 5.49 1.20
CA LEU A 17 0.62 6.57 1.59
C LEU A 17 0.13 7.31 2.83
N ARG A 18 -1.19 7.57 2.92
CA ARG A 18 -1.81 8.19 4.10
C ARG A 18 -1.74 7.30 5.33
N LEU A 19 -1.97 5.99 5.17
CA LEU A 19 -1.87 5.03 6.27
C LEU A 19 -0.44 4.93 6.79
N ARG A 20 0.55 4.82 5.89
CA ARG A 20 1.97 4.81 6.27
C ARG A 20 2.34 6.03 7.12
N ARG A 21 1.92 7.23 6.71
CA ARG A 21 2.14 8.46 7.48
C ARG A 21 1.52 8.41 8.88
N LYS A 22 0.28 7.92 9.00
CA LYS A 22 -0.42 7.81 10.29
C LYS A 22 0.21 6.77 11.22
N LEU A 23 0.80 5.71 10.66
CA LEU A 23 1.48 4.64 11.41
C LEU A 23 2.96 4.93 11.68
N GLY A 24 3.49 6.06 11.19
CA GLY A 24 4.92 6.34 11.22
C GLY A 24 5.75 5.31 10.46
N ASP A 25 5.19 4.76 9.38
CA ASP A 25 5.78 3.71 8.55
C ASP A 25 6.39 4.30 7.26
N SER A 26 7.43 3.67 6.71
CA SER A 26 8.13 4.15 5.51
C SER A 26 8.16 3.09 4.41
N VAL A 27 8.31 3.53 3.16
CA VAL A 27 8.42 2.61 2.01
C VAL A 27 9.79 1.92 1.99
N ASP A 28 10.82 2.62 2.46
CA ASP A 28 12.21 2.15 2.45
C ASP A 28 12.50 1.16 3.60
N ALA A 29 11.76 1.28 4.70
CA ALA A 29 11.85 0.40 5.87
C ALA A 29 10.44 0.11 6.42
N PRO A 30 9.63 -0.69 5.70
CA PRO A 30 8.25 -0.97 6.08
C PRO A 30 8.20 -1.85 7.33
N ARG A 31 7.58 -1.35 8.39
CA ARG A 31 7.26 -2.08 9.62
C ARG A 31 5.88 -2.70 9.58
N HIS A 32 4.90 -2.00 8.98
CA HIS A 32 3.49 -2.38 9.03
C HIS A 32 2.93 -2.75 7.65
N ILE A 33 3.30 -1.99 6.62
CA ILE A 33 2.74 -2.14 5.28
C ILE A 33 3.84 -2.57 4.31
N GLN A 34 3.82 -3.83 3.91
CA GLN A 34 4.75 -4.39 2.92
C GLN A 34 4.19 -4.27 1.51
N THR A 35 5.04 -3.84 0.57
CA THR A 35 4.70 -3.81 -0.87
C THR A 35 5.11 -5.13 -1.50
N VAL A 36 4.14 -5.89 -2.00
CA VAL A 36 4.36 -7.14 -2.73
C VAL A 36 4.24 -6.85 -4.22
N LYS A 37 5.38 -6.79 -4.91
CA LYS A 37 5.43 -6.46 -6.34
C LYS A 37 4.55 -7.40 -7.18
N GLY A 38 3.74 -6.83 -8.06
CA GLY A 38 2.81 -7.58 -8.92
C GLY A 38 1.58 -8.14 -8.20
N VAL A 39 1.43 -7.90 -6.89
CA VAL A 39 0.30 -8.40 -6.09
C VAL A 39 -0.44 -7.28 -5.37
N GLY A 40 0.27 -6.35 -4.72
CA GLY A 40 -0.31 -5.22 -3.99
C GLY A 40 0.37 -4.96 -2.65
N TYR A 41 -0.41 -4.81 -1.59
CA TYR A 41 0.08 -4.48 -0.25
C TYR A 41 -0.37 -5.54 0.77
N ARG A 42 0.51 -5.84 1.73
CA ARG A 42 0.20 -6.69 2.88
C ARG A 42 0.39 -5.90 4.17
N PHE A 43 -0.53 -6.08 5.11
CA PHE A 43 -0.40 -5.58 6.47
C PHE A 43 0.15 -6.68 7.38
N GLU A 44 1.23 -6.40 8.09
CA GLU A 44 1.85 -7.28 9.08
C GLU A 44 2.02 -6.46 10.38
N PRO A 45 1.65 -7.00 11.57
CA PRO A 45 1.74 -6.30 12.84
C PRO A 45 3.16 -6.18 13.42
#